data_AF-A0A969BPD1-F1
#
_entry.id   AF-A0A969BPD1-F1
#
_cell.length_a   1.000
_cell.length_b   1.000
_cell.length_c   1.000
_cell.angle_alpha   90.00
_cell.angle_beta   90.00
_cell.angle_gamma   90.00
#
_symmetry.space_group_name_H-M   'P 1'
#
loop_
_entity.id
_entity.type
_entity.pdbx_description
1 polymer ?
#
loop_
_entity_poly.entity_id
_entity_poly.type
_entity_poly.pdbx_seq_one_letter_code
_entity_poly.pdbx_strand_id
1 'polypeptide(L)'
;MFVQFGEDTMDFDLAISRQRDALVRIVASLFAMLGLADEVLAGRIPRGLHSAVLRILRPAESAVRRLIVAAARGMVAEPKAPRAARKGSTPPKGTAKRGARTPAFNLSDKHEPWLPPRHKRKPRSPGPRITIFDGPEPTVASMSAYWAAQHQAELRAAGYTPPPPAPEAQPEPELNSEDDGCVTATRLSKRLFAIRGALADINRQARRLVQWKATRERRADAGKLVHTSPLREGDPPGFREKITHDVDRILDECIWIAFEATRQPRPIDSS
;
A
#
# COMPACT_ATOMS: atom_id res chain seq x y z
N MET A 1 -15.31 -53.70 10.51
CA MET A 1 -15.34 -52.71 11.61
C MET A 1 -14.54 -51.51 11.13
N PHE A 2 -15.21 -50.59 10.43
CA PHE A 2 -14.56 -49.39 9.90
C PHE A 2 -14.45 -48.39 11.05
N VAL A 3 -13.22 -48.07 11.44
CA VAL A 3 -12.94 -47.00 12.40
C VAL A 3 -13.33 -45.70 11.71
N GLN A 4 -14.42 -45.09 12.17
CA GLN A 4 -14.73 -43.69 11.89
C GLN A 4 -13.57 -42.86 12.48
N PHE A 5 -12.65 -42.42 11.64
CA PHE A 5 -11.81 -41.29 11.98
C PHE A 5 -12.74 -40.09 12.11
N GLY A 6 -12.89 -39.59 13.32
CA GLY A 6 -13.63 -38.36 13.60
C GLY A 6 -13.11 -37.23 12.72
N GLU A 7 -14.02 -36.35 12.31
CA GLU A 7 -13.72 -35.15 11.56
C GLU A 7 -12.75 -34.26 12.35
N ASP A 8 -11.44 -34.36 12.07
CA ASP A 8 -10.45 -33.34 12.45
C ASP A 8 -10.59 -32.10 11.55
N THR A 9 -11.82 -31.62 11.35
CA THR A 9 -12.08 -30.33 10.73
C THR A 9 -11.69 -29.27 11.73
N MET A 10 -10.60 -28.53 11.46
CA MET A 10 -10.27 -27.35 12.25
C MET A 10 -11.52 -26.48 12.42
N ASP A 11 -11.83 -26.12 13.67
CA ASP A 11 -12.82 -25.09 13.98
C ASP A 11 -12.26 -23.72 13.58
N PHE A 12 -12.61 -23.29 12.37
CA PHE A 12 -12.18 -22.00 11.81
C PHE A 12 -12.73 -20.83 12.61
N ASP A 13 -13.93 -20.93 13.16
CA ASP A 13 -14.56 -19.83 13.89
C ASP A 13 -13.84 -19.59 15.22
N LEU A 14 -13.47 -20.68 15.92
CA LEU A 14 -12.63 -20.60 17.11
C LEU A 14 -11.21 -20.12 16.80
N ALA A 15 -10.62 -20.59 15.71
CA ALA A 15 -9.30 -20.13 15.28
C ALA A 15 -9.31 -18.62 14.96
N ILE A 16 -10.32 -18.15 14.21
CA ILE A 16 -10.49 -16.74 13.87
C ILE A 16 -10.71 -15.88 15.12
N SER A 17 -11.56 -16.33 16.06
CA SER A 17 -11.86 -15.57 17.28
C SER A 17 -10.63 -15.42 18.18
N ARG A 18 -9.86 -16.49 18.38
CA ARG A 18 -8.60 -16.46 19.15
C ARG A 18 -7.58 -15.49 18.55
N GLN A 19 -7.34 -15.57 17.24
CA GLN A 19 -6.36 -14.68 16.58
C GLN A 19 -6.83 -13.23 16.54
N ARG A 20 -8.13 -13.01 16.34
CA ARG A 20 -8.73 -11.67 16.40
C ARG A 20 -8.46 -11.03 17.76
N ASP A 21 -8.73 -11.74 18.85
CA ASP A 21 -8.59 -11.19 20.20
C ASP A 21 -7.12 -10.91 20.54
N ALA A 22 -6.19 -11.75 20.09
CA ALA A 22 -4.76 -11.50 20.21
C ALA A 22 -4.34 -10.22 19.45
N LEU A 23 -4.81 -10.05 18.21
CA LEU A 23 -4.54 -8.84 17.41
C LEU A 23 -5.15 -7.58 18.02
N VAL A 24 -6.35 -7.66 18.61
CA VAL A 24 -6.98 -6.54 19.31
C VAL A 24 -6.10 -6.06 20.47
N ARG A 25 -5.52 -6.98 21.25
CA ARG A 25 -4.60 -6.64 22.35
C ARG A 25 -3.34 -5.93 21.84
N ILE A 26 -2.72 -6.46 20.77
CA ILE A 26 -1.53 -5.84 20.17
C ILE A 26 -1.84 -4.44 19.65
N VAL A 27 -2.96 -4.28 18.93
CA VAL A 27 -3.38 -2.99 18.39
C VAL A 27 -3.64 -1.99 19.53
N ALA A 28 -4.31 -2.41 20.61
CA ALA A 28 -4.52 -1.58 21.80
C ALA A 28 -3.19 -1.12 22.42
N SER A 29 -2.20 -2.00 22.54
CA SER A 29 -0.85 -1.64 23.01
C SER A 29 -0.16 -0.63 22.09
N LEU A 30 -0.32 -0.74 20.76
CA LEU A 30 0.22 0.24 19.81
C LEU A 30 -0.48 1.61 19.92
N PHE A 31 -1.79 1.64 20.18
CA PHE A 31 -2.51 2.89 20.47
C PHE A 31 -2.00 3.55 21.75
N ALA A 32 -1.79 2.77 22.81
CA ALA A 32 -1.23 3.26 24.07
C ALA A 32 0.20 3.82 23.88
N MET A 33 1.07 3.09 23.17
CA MET A 33 2.44 3.52 22.87
C MET A 33 2.52 4.83 22.09
N LEU A 34 1.53 5.11 21.23
CA LEU A 34 1.46 6.35 20.46
C LEU A 34 0.70 7.48 21.16
N GLY A 35 0.19 7.27 22.38
CA GLY A 35 -0.62 8.24 23.10
C GLY A 35 -1.94 8.57 22.40
N LEU A 36 -2.47 7.66 21.58
CA LEU A 36 -3.67 7.86 20.76
C LEU A 36 -4.97 7.47 21.49
N ALA A 37 -5.00 7.52 22.82
CA ALA A 37 -6.13 7.06 23.62
C ALA A 37 -7.45 7.77 23.27
N ASP A 38 -7.39 9.06 22.90
CA ASP A 38 -8.56 9.91 22.63
C ASP A 38 -8.84 10.15 21.13
N GLU A 39 -8.42 9.23 20.27
CA GLU A 39 -8.59 9.28 18.81
C GLU A 39 -7.95 10.46 18.05
N VAL A 40 -7.17 11.30 18.74
CA VAL A 40 -6.47 12.44 18.12
C VAL A 40 -5.25 11.94 17.35
N LEU A 41 -5.15 12.25 16.05
CA LEU A 41 -4.00 11.89 15.22
C LEU A 41 -2.70 12.51 15.79
N ALA A 42 -1.74 11.68 16.19
CA ALA A 42 -0.42 12.14 16.57
C ALA A 42 0.20 12.96 15.41
N GLY A 43 0.58 14.20 15.70
CA GLY A 43 1.06 15.16 14.69
C GLY A 43 2.45 14.77 14.17
N ARG A 44 3.44 14.73 15.07
CA ARG A 44 4.82 14.32 14.79
C ARG A 44 5.31 13.37 15.89
N ILE A 45 6.08 12.35 15.50
CA ILE A 45 6.71 11.38 16.42
C ILE A 45 8.18 11.15 16.02
N PRO A 46 9.05 10.72 16.93
CA PRO A 46 10.43 10.37 16.59
C PRO A 46 10.50 9.23 15.56
N ARG A 47 11.46 9.32 14.61
CA ARG A 47 11.66 8.31 13.56
C ARG A 47 11.89 6.89 14.09
N GLY A 48 12.60 6.76 15.20
CA GLY A 48 12.85 5.49 15.87
C GLY A 48 11.56 4.82 16.31
N LEU A 49 10.69 5.57 17.01
CA LEU A 49 9.37 5.10 17.43
C LEU A 49 8.48 4.77 16.24
N HIS A 50 8.44 5.64 15.23
CA HIS A 50 7.69 5.39 13.99
C HIS A 50 8.11 4.07 13.33
N SER A 51 9.41 3.82 13.23
CA SER A 51 9.96 2.59 12.64
C SER A 51 9.70 1.36 13.49
N ALA A 52 9.78 1.47 14.82
CA ALA A 52 9.46 0.40 15.75
C ALA A 52 7.98 -0.01 15.64
N VAL A 53 7.06 0.96 15.67
CA VAL A 53 5.62 0.70 15.48
C VAL A 53 5.36 0.07 14.11
N LEU A 54 6.01 0.56 13.04
CA LEU A 54 5.86 -0.02 11.72
C LEU A 54 6.32 -1.48 11.62
N ARG A 55 7.33 -1.89 12.39
CA ARG A 55 7.82 -3.28 12.42
C ARG A 55 6.77 -4.24 12.97
N ILE A 56 5.94 -3.80 13.91
CA ILE A 56 4.83 -4.59 14.47
C ILE A 56 3.57 -4.46 13.59
N LEU A 57 3.30 -3.24 13.08
CA LEU A 57 2.09 -2.95 12.33
C LEU A 57 2.01 -3.69 11.00
N ARG A 58 3.14 -3.86 10.28
CA ARG A 58 3.15 -4.59 8.99
C ARG A 58 2.71 -6.06 9.15
N PRO A 59 3.31 -6.86 10.06
CA PRO A 59 2.82 -8.21 10.31
C PRO A 59 1.37 -8.22 10.83
N ALA A 60 0.97 -7.28 11.70
CA ALA A 60 -0.42 -7.19 12.16
C ALA A 60 -1.42 -6.95 11.01
N GLU A 61 -1.13 -6.02 10.09
CA GLU A 61 -1.96 -5.79 8.91
C GLU A 61 -2.06 -7.04 8.03
N SER A 62 -0.95 -7.76 7.90
CA SER A 62 -0.86 -8.98 7.11
C SER A 62 -1.69 -10.11 7.72
N ALA A 63 -1.64 -10.25 9.05
CA ALA A 63 -2.42 -11.22 9.81
C ALA A 63 -3.92 -10.93 9.70
N VAL A 64 -4.34 -9.67 9.88
CA VAL A 64 -5.75 -9.28 9.70
C VAL A 64 -6.27 -9.60 8.30
N ARG A 65 -5.46 -9.37 7.26
CA ARG A 65 -5.86 -9.70 5.89
C ARG A 65 -6.09 -11.20 5.70
N ARG A 66 -5.23 -12.02 6.29
CA ARG A 66 -5.34 -13.48 6.28
C ARG A 66 -6.55 -13.98 7.06
N LEU A 67 -6.84 -13.37 8.22
CA LEU A 67 -8.09 -13.64 8.95
C LEU A 67 -9.33 -13.25 8.15
N ILE A 68 -9.30 -12.12 7.42
CA ILE A 68 -10.42 -11.75 6.54
C ILE A 68 -10.59 -12.76 5.40
N VAL A 69 -9.49 -13.31 4.86
CA VAL A 69 -9.54 -14.39 3.86
C VAL A 69 -10.17 -15.66 4.45
N ALA A 70 -9.76 -16.04 5.65
CA ALA A 70 -10.32 -17.18 6.36
C ALA A 70 -11.81 -16.99 6.68
N ALA A 71 -12.21 -15.81 7.17
CA ALA A 71 -13.60 -15.47 7.44
C ALA A 71 -14.44 -15.36 6.17
N ALA A 72 -13.83 -15.09 5.01
CA ALA A 72 -14.52 -15.09 3.72
C ALA A 72 -14.74 -16.50 3.16
N ARG A 73 -14.23 -17.54 3.82
CA ARG A 73 -14.47 -18.93 3.45
C ARG A 73 -15.98 -19.22 3.47
N GLY A 74 -16.46 -19.96 2.46
CA GLY A 74 -17.86 -20.37 2.34
C GLY A 74 -18.84 -19.24 1.99
N MET A 75 -18.40 -17.98 1.97
CA MET A 75 -19.26 -16.86 1.58
C MET A 75 -19.38 -16.75 0.06
N VAL A 76 -20.61 -16.72 -0.43
CA VAL A 76 -20.90 -16.52 -1.86
C VAL A 76 -21.15 -15.04 -2.15
N ALA A 77 -20.60 -14.54 -3.25
CA ALA A 77 -20.82 -13.17 -3.67
C ALA A 77 -22.26 -12.99 -4.18
N GLU A 78 -23.07 -12.23 -3.45
CA GLU A 78 -24.34 -11.77 -4.00
C GLU A 78 -24.09 -10.94 -5.27
N PRO A 79 -24.81 -11.21 -6.37
CA PRO A 79 -24.63 -10.48 -7.61
C PRO A 79 -25.00 -9.01 -7.39
N LYS A 80 -23.99 -8.15 -7.33
CA LYS A 80 -24.23 -6.71 -7.28
C LYS A 80 -24.88 -6.26 -8.57
N ALA A 81 -26.12 -5.77 -8.49
CA ALA A 81 -26.82 -5.18 -9.62
C ALA A 81 -25.95 -4.09 -10.27
N PRO A 82 -25.88 -4.03 -11.61
CA PRO A 82 -25.14 -2.99 -12.30
C PRO A 82 -25.67 -1.65 -11.83
N ARG A 83 -24.78 -0.82 -11.26
CA ARG A 83 -25.16 0.51 -10.81
C ARG A 83 -25.60 1.26 -12.06
N ALA A 84 -26.88 1.64 -12.13
CA ALA A 84 -27.39 2.43 -13.25
C ALA A 84 -26.44 3.59 -13.49
N ALA A 85 -25.96 3.73 -14.73
CA ALA A 85 -25.10 4.83 -15.09
C ALA A 85 -25.88 6.11 -14.76
N ARG A 86 -25.37 6.90 -13.80
CA ARG A 86 -25.96 8.21 -13.53
C ARG A 86 -25.86 9.02 -14.82
N LYS A 87 -26.96 9.17 -15.55
CA LYS A 87 -27.06 10.09 -16.69
C LYS A 87 -26.60 11.46 -16.21
N GLY A 88 -25.51 11.97 -16.75
CA GLY A 88 -25.02 13.34 -16.51
C GLY A 88 -24.18 13.59 -15.25
N SER A 89 -23.64 12.59 -14.54
CA SER A 89 -22.76 12.90 -13.40
C SER A 89 -21.32 13.17 -13.86
N THR A 90 -20.97 14.44 -14.04
CA THR A 90 -19.58 14.89 -13.87
C THR A 90 -19.14 14.46 -12.47
N PRO A 91 -18.00 13.77 -12.29
CA PRO A 91 -17.54 13.39 -10.95
C PRO A 91 -17.46 14.68 -10.12
N PRO A 92 -18.15 14.77 -8.97
CA PRO A 92 -18.05 15.95 -8.14
C PRO A 92 -16.57 16.11 -7.80
N LYS A 93 -15.99 17.24 -8.19
CA LYS A 93 -14.66 17.69 -7.77
C LYS A 93 -14.79 18.09 -6.30
N GLY A 94 -14.99 17.07 -5.46
CA GLY A 94 -15.55 17.21 -4.13
C GLY A 94 -14.49 17.68 -3.16
N THR A 95 -14.61 18.95 -2.76
CA THR A 95 -14.18 19.53 -1.48
C THR A 95 -14.97 18.95 -0.30
N ALA A 96 -15.32 17.65 -0.34
CA ALA A 96 -15.92 17.00 0.81
C ALA A 96 -14.88 16.98 1.93
N LYS A 97 -15.22 17.50 3.12
CA LYS A 97 -14.37 17.44 4.32
C LYS A 97 -13.89 16.01 4.53
N ARG A 98 -12.65 15.76 4.12
CA ARG A 98 -11.95 14.45 4.08
C ARG A 98 -11.55 13.94 5.48
N GLY A 99 -12.11 14.53 6.54
CA GLY A 99 -11.52 14.54 7.88
C GLY A 99 -11.99 13.44 8.82
N ALA A 100 -13.26 13.02 8.77
CA ALA A 100 -13.85 12.26 9.89
C ALA A 100 -14.16 10.79 9.60
N ARG A 101 -13.99 10.31 8.35
CA ARG A 101 -14.26 8.90 8.04
C ARG A 101 -13.02 8.06 8.34
N THR A 102 -13.19 7.06 9.22
CA THR A 102 -12.20 6.00 9.41
C THR A 102 -11.81 5.44 8.05
N PRO A 103 -10.51 5.47 7.69
CA PRO A 103 -10.07 4.93 6.43
C PRO A 103 -10.40 3.43 6.36
N ALA A 104 -10.92 2.98 5.22
CA ALA A 104 -11.21 1.58 5.03
C ALA A 104 -9.92 0.76 4.98
N PHE A 105 -9.92 -0.41 5.61
CA PHE A 105 -8.79 -1.33 5.57
C PHE A 105 -8.51 -1.81 4.13
N ASN A 106 -7.23 -1.99 3.80
CA ASN A 106 -6.80 -2.46 2.48
C ASN A 106 -6.88 -3.98 2.42
N LEU A 107 -7.80 -4.51 1.61
CA LEU A 107 -8.08 -5.96 1.53
C LEU A 107 -7.03 -6.75 0.74
N SER A 108 -6.23 -6.10 -0.10
CA SER A 108 -5.20 -6.74 -0.91
C SER A 108 -3.81 -6.37 -0.43
N ASP A 109 -2.89 -7.33 -0.46
CA ASP A 109 -1.46 -7.03 -0.37
C ASP A 109 -1.06 -6.16 -1.56
N LYS A 110 -0.16 -5.20 -1.33
CA LYS A 110 0.43 -4.46 -2.45
C LYS A 110 1.34 -5.43 -3.20
N HIS A 111 0.91 -5.84 -4.39
CA HIS A 111 1.79 -6.51 -5.32
C HIS A 111 2.79 -5.50 -5.87
N GLU A 112 4.08 -5.75 -5.66
CA GLU A 112 5.08 -5.10 -6.49
C GLU A 112 5.08 -5.83 -7.83
N PRO A 113 4.85 -5.12 -8.95
CA PRO A 113 5.00 -5.74 -10.25
C PRO A 113 6.46 -6.21 -10.39
N TRP A 114 6.64 -7.47 -10.80
CA TRP A 114 7.96 -8.05 -11.09
C TRP A 114 8.74 -7.26 -12.14
N LEU A 115 8.03 -6.51 -12.99
CA LEU A 115 8.64 -5.53 -13.87
C LEU A 115 8.59 -4.16 -13.19
N PRO A 116 9.70 -3.39 -13.21
CA PRO A 116 9.66 -2.01 -12.77
C PRO A 116 8.50 -1.32 -13.51
N PRO A 117 7.70 -0.48 -12.82
CA PRO A 117 6.67 0.29 -13.49
C PRO A 117 7.31 0.95 -14.69
N ARG A 118 6.81 0.65 -15.90
CA ARG A 118 7.13 1.47 -17.07
C ARG A 118 6.60 2.85 -16.74
N HIS A 119 7.42 3.67 -16.11
CA HIS A 119 7.16 5.08 -15.99
C HIS A 119 7.03 5.55 -17.42
N LYS A 120 5.79 5.81 -17.85
CA LYS A 120 5.55 6.64 -19.03
C LYS A 120 6.04 8.03 -18.66
N ARG A 121 7.37 8.22 -18.67
CA ARG A 121 7.98 9.53 -18.62
C ARG A 121 7.45 10.21 -19.86
N LYS A 122 6.57 11.20 -19.69
CA LYS A 122 6.28 12.12 -20.78
C LYS A 122 7.64 12.70 -21.21
N PRO A 123 8.04 12.60 -22.48
CA PRO A 123 9.28 13.23 -22.92
C PRO A 123 9.21 14.72 -22.57
N ARG A 124 10.23 15.22 -21.87
CA ARG A 124 10.29 16.63 -21.45
C ARG A 124 10.57 17.58 -22.63
N SER A 125 11.00 17.08 -23.78
CA SER A 125 11.26 17.91 -24.97
C SER A 125 11.13 17.13 -26.30
N PRO A 126 10.93 17.83 -27.44
CA PRO A 126 10.65 17.24 -28.76
C PRO A 126 11.87 16.82 -29.60
N GLY A 127 13.04 16.52 -28.98
CA GLY A 127 14.27 16.25 -29.73
C GLY A 127 14.68 14.77 -29.75
N PRO A 128 15.31 14.25 -30.84
CA PRO A 128 15.86 12.91 -30.87
C PRO A 128 17.07 12.78 -29.93
N ARG A 129 17.17 11.66 -29.22
CA ARG A 129 18.31 11.32 -28.35
C ARG A 129 19.29 10.47 -29.15
N ILE A 130 20.34 11.07 -29.68
CA ILE A 130 21.48 10.33 -30.26
C ILE A 130 22.45 10.04 -29.11
N THR A 131 22.69 8.76 -28.83
CA THR A 131 23.81 8.31 -27.99
C THR A 131 24.85 7.71 -28.92
N ILE A 132 26.02 8.35 -29.04
CA ILE A 132 27.16 7.81 -29.77
C ILE A 132 27.81 6.79 -28.84
N PHE A 133 27.75 5.50 -29.19
CA PHE A 133 28.50 4.46 -28.49
C PHE A 133 30.00 4.63 -28.86
N ASP A 134 30.87 4.62 -27.84
CA ASP A 134 32.35 4.67 -27.90
C ASP A 134 33.06 6.03 -28.04
N GLY A 135 32.45 7.12 -27.57
CA GLY A 135 33.17 8.37 -27.26
C GLY A 135 33.07 8.73 -25.76
N PRO A 136 33.99 9.53 -25.18
CA PRO A 136 33.80 10.05 -23.82
C PRO A 136 32.47 10.80 -23.77
N GLU A 137 31.52 10.32 -22.95
CA GLU A 137 30.18 10.91 -22.84
C GLU A 137 30.30 12.40 -22.45
N PRO A 138 29.82 13.34 -23.28
CA PRO A 138 29.64 14.69 -22.79
C PRO A 138 28.48 14.67 -21.78
N THR A 139 28.81 14.82 -20.50
CA THR A 139 27.81 15.00 -19.44
C THR A 139 26.79 16.07 -19.85
N VAL A 140 25.52 15.92 -19.47
CA VAL A 140 24.44 16.88 -19.82
C VAL A 140 24.80 18.35 -19.50
N ALA A 141 25.63 18.57 -18.48
CA ALA A 141 26.21 19.86 -18.14
C ALA A 141 27.21 20.39 -19.17
N SER A 142 28.07 19.53 -19.74
CA SER A 142 29.03 19.92 -20.78
C SER A 142 28.34 20.19 -22.11
N MET A 143 27.25 19.49 -22.45
CA MET A 143 26.44 19.78 -23.62
C MET A 143 25.68 21.11 -23.48
N SER A 144 25.06 21.35 -22.32
CA SER A 144 24.43 22.65 -22.02
C SER A 144 25.43 23.80 -22.10
N ALA A 145 26.64 23.62 -21.56
CA ALA A 145 27.70 24.62 -21.63
C ALA A 145 28.21 24.81 -23.05
N TYR A 146 28.33 23.74 -23.83
CA TYR A 146 28.73 23.76 -25.24
C TYR A 146 27.72 24.53 -26.11
N TRP A 147 26.43 24.21 -25.99
CA TRP A 147 25.37 24.93 -26.70
C TRP A 147 25.28 26.40 -26.27
N ALA A 148 25.47 26.70 -24.98
CA ALA A 148 25.53 28.08 -24.48
C ALA A 148 26.74 28.85 -25.03
N ALA A 149 27.91 28.20 -25.11
CA ALA A 149 29.13 28.79 -25.66
C ALA A 149 28.99 29.06 -27.18
N GLN A 150 28.40 28.13 -27.92
CA GLN A 150 28.17 28.28 -29.36
C GLN A 150 27.16 29.40 -29.65
N HIS A 151 26.05 29.46 -28.89
CA HIS A 151 25.07 30.52 -29.01
C HIS A 151 25.65 31.89 -28.62
N GLN A 152 26.48 31.96 -27.57
CA GLN A 152 27.20 33.19 -27.21
C GLN A 152 28.21 33.63 -28.29
N ALA A 153 28.86 32.68 -28.98
CA ALA A 153 29.76 33.00 -30.09
C ALA A 153 29.02 33.56 -31.31
N GLU A 154 27.88 32.98 -31.66
CA GLU A 154 27.00 33.49 -32.73
C GLU A 154 26.47 34.90 -32.41
N LEU A 155 26.03 35.13 -31.17
CA LEU A 155 25.58 36.45 -30.72
C LEU A 155 26.71 37.49 -30.79
N ARG A 156 27.95 37.13 -30.39
CA ARG A 156 29.12 38.01 -30.52
C ARG A 156 29.46 38.31 -31.99
N ALA A 157 29.38 37.32 -32.87
CA ALA A 157 29.60 37.52 -34.30
C ALA A 157 28.53 38.43 -34.94
N ALA A 158 27.30 38.41 -34.41
CA ALA A 158 26.21 39.30 -34.81
C ALA A 158 26.28 40.71 -34.14
N GLY A 159 27.36 41.03 -33.44
CA GLY A 159 27.56 42.32 -32.77
C GLY A 159 26.71 42.53 -31.51
N TYR A 160 26.07 41.48 -31.00
CA TYR A 160 25.32 41.54 -29.75
C TYR A 160 26.25 41.44 -28.55
N THR A 161 26.42 42.55 -27.83
CA THR A 161 27.04 42.57 -26.50
C THR A 161 25.96 42.29 -25.45
N PRO A 162 26.05 41.18 -24.71
CA PRO A 162 25.09 40.92 -23.64
C PRO A 162 25.17 42.03 -22.60
N PRO A 163 24.04 42.47 -22.03
CA PRO A 163 24.04 43.44 -20.94
C PRO A 163 24.87 42.87 -19.77
N PRO A 164 25.55 43.73 -18.99
CA PRO A 164 26.35 43.28 -17.85
C PRO A 164 25.48 42.38 -16.96
N PRO A 165 26.03 41.24 -16.46
CA PRO A 165 25.28 40.35 -15.61
C PRO A 165 24.74 41.16 -14.43
N ALA A 166 23.43 41.02 -14.17
CA ALA A 166 22.83 41.57 -12.96
C ALA A 166 23.67 41.10 -11.75
N PRO A 167 23.91 41.95 -10.75
CA PRO A 167 24.76 41.59 -9.62
C PRO A 167 24.30 40.23 -9.08
N GLU A 168 25.24 39.28 -9.02
CA GLU A 168 25.00 37.93 -8.54
C GLU A 168 24.23 38.02 -7.24
N ALA A 169 22.97 37.56 -7.26
CA ALA A 169 22.20 37.40 -6.04
C ALA A 169 23.04 36.48 -5.15
N GLN A 170 23.55 37.02 -4.05
CA GLN A 170 24.21 36.25 -3.02
C GLN A 170 23.30 35.05 -2.73
N PRO A 171 23.81 33.80 -2.74
CA PRO A 171 22.98 32.66 -2.40
C PRO A 171 22.36 32.96 -1.03
N GLU A 172 21.03 33.05 -0.98
CA GLU A 172 20.32 33.14 0.29
C GLU A 172 20.88 32.05 1.19
N PRO A 173 21.21 32.35 2.46
CA PRO A 173 21.78 31.35 3.34
C PRO A 173 20.85 30.15 3.34
N GLU A 174 21.36 29.01 2.87
CA GLU A 174 20.66 27.74 2.95
C GLU A 174 20.36 27.55 4.43
N LEU A 175 19.10 27.78 4.79
CA LEU A 175 18.58 27.54 6.12
C LEU A 175 18.83 26.06 6.37
N ASN A 176 19.91 25.75 7.11
CA ASN A 176 20.19 24.43 7.63
C ASN A 176 18.94 24.03 8.43
N SER A 177 18.01 23.33 7.78
CA SER A 177 16.86 22.76 8.44
C SER A 177 17.43 21.62 9.26
N GLU A 178 17.79 21.92 10.50
CA GLU A 178 18.14 20.94 11.51
C GLU A 178 17.07 19.86 11.47
N ASP A 179 17.44 18.67 11.01
CA ASP A 179 16.54 17.54 10.89
C ASP A 179 16.12 17.16 12.32
N ASP A 180 14.94 17.62 12.74
CA ASP A 180 14.37 17.42 14.08
C ASP A 180 14.14 15.93 14.44
N GLY A 181 14.53 15.00 13.55
CA GLY A 181 14.47 13.56 13.75
C GLY A 181 13.05 13.03 13.86
N CYS A 182 12.05 13.89 13.59
CA CYS A 182 10.64 13.58 13.72
C CYS A 182 10.00 13.34 12.35
N VAL A 183 8.93 12.56 12.35
CA VAL A 183 8.12 12.25 11.17
C VAL A 183 6.64 12.38 11.49
N THR A 184 5.85 12.75 10.48
CA THR A 184 4.40 12.88 10.64
C THR A 184 3.74 11.51 10.87
N ALA A 185 2.96 11.37 11.95
CA ALA A 185 2.31 10.11 12.29
C ALA A 185 0.88 9.98 11.73
N THR A 186 0.45 10.92 10.88
CA THR A 186 -0.93 10.96 10.34
C THR A 186 -1.29 9.69 9.56
N ARG A 187 -0.40 9.22 8.68
CA ARG A 187 -0.61 8.01 7.88
C ARG A 187 -0.54 6.75 8.74
N LEU A 188 0.34 6.73 9.75
CA LEU A 188 0.49 5.64 10.69
C LEU A 188 -0.79 5.47 11.51
N SER A 189 -1.28 6.56 12.11
CA SER A 189 -2.50 6.60 12.91
C SER A 189 -3.71 6.17 12.07
N LYS A 190 -3.86 6.68 10.84
CA LYS A 190 -4.90 6.25 9.90
C LYS A 190 -4.90 4.73 9.65
N ARG A 191 -3.72 4.12 9.53
CA ARG A 191 -3.61 2.66 9.36
C ARG A 191 -4.04 1.90 10.61
N LEU A 192 -3.65 2.36 11.79
CA LEU A 192 -4.09 1.78 13.06
C LEU A 192 -5.62 1.85 13.22
N PHE A 193 -6.24 2.98 12.92
CA PHE A 193 -7.70 3.10 12.93
C PHE A 193 -8.37 2.18 11.91
N ALA A 194 -7.79 2.01 10.72
CA ALA A 194 -8.31 1.09 9.71
C ALA A 194 -8.28 -0.37 10.21
N ILE A 195 -7.20 -0.78 10.90
CA ILE A 195 -7.08 -2.12 11.48
C ILE A 195 -8.07 -2.31 12.62
N ARG A 196 -8.15 -1.36 13.56
CA ARG A 196 -9.11 -1.42 14.67
C ARG A 196 -10.54 -1.58 14.14
N GLY A 197 -10.91 -0.77 13.14
CA GLY A 197 -12.22 -0.87 12.48
C GLY A 197 -12.44 -2.18 11.72
N ALA A 198 -11.40 -2.78 11.15
CA ALA A 198 -11.49 -4.09 10.50
C ALA A 198 -11.65 -5.24 11.50
N LEU A 199 -10.93 -5.21 12.61
CA LEU A 199 -11.04 -6.20 13.69
C LEU A 199 -12.39 -6.10 14.41
N ALA A 200 -12.94 -4.89 14.55
CA ALA A 200 -14.27 -4.68 15.12
C ALA A 200 -15.36 -5.41 14.33
N ASP A 201 -15.26 -5.47 13.00
CA ASP A 201 -16.24 -6.09 12.12
C ASP A 201 -15.56 -6.84 10.96
N ILE A 202 -15.05 -8.03 11.28
CA ILE A 202 -14.36 -8.91 10.31
C ILE A 202 -15.32 -9.38 9.22
N ASN A 203 -16.55 -9.75 9.60
CA ASN A 203 -17.55 -10.28 8.65
C ASN A 203 -17.92 -9.27 7.57
N ARG A 204 -18.03 -7.98 7.90
CA ARG A 204 -18.21 -6.92 6.89
C ARG A 204 -17.02 -6.83 5.94
N GLN A 205 -15.80 -6.98 6.43
CA GLN A 205 -14.62 -7.00 5.56
C GLN A 205 -14.57 -8.26 4.70
N ALA A 206 -14.98 -9.42 5.22
CA ALA A 206 -15.08 -10.68 4.48
C ALA A 206 -16.07 -10.57 3.32
N ARG A 207 -17.28 -10.05 3.56
CA ARG A 207 -18.26 -9.76 2.48
C ARG A 207 -17.69 -8.79 1.45
N ARG A 208 -16.99 -7.74 1.89
CA ARG A 208 -16.33 -6.79 0.99
C ARG A 208 -15.23 -7.45 0.15
N LEU A 209 -14.51 -8.41 0.72
CA LEU A 209 -13.48 -9.18 0.03
C LEU A 209 -14.09 -10.11 -1.02
N VAL A 210 -15.16 -10.82 -0.68
CA VAL A 210 -15.91 -11.68 -1.60
C VAL A 210 -16.42 -10.90 -2.80
N GLN A 211 -17.01 -9.73 -2.56
CA GLN A 211 -17.46 -8.82 -3.63
C GLN A 211 -16.29 -8.29 -4.49
N TRP A 212 -15.15 -8.02 -3.85
CA TRP A 212 -13.94 -7.62 -4.56
C TRP A 212 -13.41 -8.73 -5.46
N LYS A 213 -13.36 -9.99 -4.98
CA LYS A 213 -12.96 -11.17 -5.76
C LYS A 213 -13.87 -11.37 -6.98
N ALA A 214 -15.19 -11.40 -6.77
CA ALA A 214 -16.16 -11.52 -7.87
C ALA A 214 -16.03 -10.38 -8.91
N THR A 215 -15.71 -9.16 -8.48
CA THR A 215 -15.45 -8.06 -9.41
C THR A 215 -14.16 -8.25 -10.22
N ARG A 216 -13.14 -8.89 -9.62
CA ARG A 216 -11.85 -9.18 -10.29
C ARG A 216 -11.99 -10.32 -11.28
N GLU A 217 -12.67 -11.40 -10.91
CA GLU A 217 -12.97 -12.54 -11.79
C GLU A 217 -13.68 -12.07 -13.05
N ARG A 218 -14.78 -11.31 -12.92
CA ARG A 218 -15.47 -10.72 -14.07
C ARG A 218 -14.57 -9.85 -14.98
N ARG A 219 -13.56 -9.19 -14.41
CA ARG A 219 -12.60 -8.40 -15.20
C ARG A 219 -11.58 -9.28 -15.91
N ALA A 220 -11.16 -10.37 -15.27
CA ALA A 220 -10.29 -11.38 -15.87
C ALA A 220 -11.02 -12.09 -17.01
N ASP A 221 -12.29 -12.48 -16.81
CA ASP A 221 -13.16 -13.07 -17.84
C ASP A 221 -13.35 -12.12 -19.04
N ALA A 222 -13.39 -10.82 -18.78
CA ALA A 222 -13.41 -9.78 -19.81
C ALA A 222 -12.02 -9.52 -20.46
N GLY A 223 -11.04 -10.40 -20.26
CA GLY A 223 -9.70 -10.34 -20.86
C GLY A 223 -8.74 -9.31 -20.25
N LYS A 224 -9.04 -8.73 -19.08
CA LYS A 224 -8.13 -7.76 -18.44
C LYS A 224 -7.09 -8.47 -17.56
N LEU A 225 -5.83 -8.10 -17.72
CA LEU A 225 -4.75 -8.51 -16.83
C LEU A 225 -4.94 -7.86 -15.44
N VAL A 226 -5.61 -8.57 -14.54
CA VAL A 226 -5.85 -8.15 -13.15
C VAL A 226 -5.47 -9.25 -12.18
N HIS A 227 -4.95 -8.85 -11.02
CA HIS A 227 -4.69 -9.78 -9.93
C HIS A 227 -6.01 -10.22 -9.28
N THR A 228 -6.23 -11.53 -9.19
CA THR A 228 -7.46 -12.16 -8.67
C THR A 228 -7.37 -12.53 -7.19
N SER A 229 -6.19 -12.94 -6.72
CA SER A 229 -5.97 -13.24 -5.30
C SER A 229 -5.86 -11.97 -4.45
N PRO A 230 -6.38 -11.93 -3.21
CA PRO A 230 -6.10 -10.82 -2.29
C PRO A 230 -4.72 -10.91 -1.62
N LEU A 231 -4.15 -12.12 -1.57
CA LEU A 231 -2.86 -12.39 -0.92
C LEU A 231 -1.73 -12.36 -1.96
N ARG A 232 -0.56 -11.90 -1.52
CA ARG A 232 0.67 -11.98 -2.33
C ARG A 232 1.16 -13.43 -2.44
N GLU A 233 1.72 -13.78 -3.59
CA GLU A 233 2.51 -15.01 -3.74
C GLU A 233 3.83 -14.92 -2.97
N GLY A 234 4.14 -15.94 -2.15
CA GLY A 234 5.31 -15.99 -1.28
C GLY A 234 5.09 -15.33 0.09
N ASP A 235 6.19 -14.88 0.70
CA ASP A 235 6.17 -14.43 2.09
C ASP A 235 5.26 -13.20 2.32
N PRO A 236 4.48 -13.20 3.42
CA PRO A 236 3.66 -12.07 3.79
C PRO A 236 4.45 -10.78 3.96
N PRO A 237 3.83 -9.60 3.73
CA PRO A 237 4.43 -8.36 4.17
C PRO A 237 4.66 -8.36 5.69
N GLY A 238 5.89 -8.10 6.10
CA GLY A 238 6.28 -8.09 7.52
C GLY A 238 6.59 -9.48 8.10
N PHE A 239 6.57 -10.54 7.29
CA PHE A 239 7.01 -11.85 7.71
C PHE A 239 8.49 -11.85 8.11
N ARG A 240 8.80 -12.68 9.11
CA ARG A 240 10.14 -12.88 9.65
C ARG A 240 10.29 -14.34 10.03
N GLU A 241 11.37 -14.96 9.59
CA GLU A 241 11.72 -16.32 9.98
C GLU A 241 12.03 -16.43 11.47
N LYS A 242 12.74 -15.43 12.03
CA LYS A 242 13.03 -15.36 13.47
C LYS A 242 11.96 -14.55 14.19
N ILE A 243 11.16 -15.24 15.00
CA ILE A 243 10.14 -14.65 15.86
C ILE A 243 10.81 -13.69 16.84
N THR A 244 10.46 -12.40 16.78
CA THR A 244 10.96 -11.37 17.70
C THR A 244 9.85 -10.83 18.58
N HIS A 245 8.64 -10.73 18.03
CA HIS A 245 7.46 -10.21 18.72
C HIS A 245 6.33 -11.22 18.61
N ASP A 246 5.36 -11.17 19.54
CA ASP A 246 4.18 -12.04 19.53
C ASP A 246 3.37 -11.95 18.22
N VAL A 247 3.40 -10.78 17.57
CA VAL A 247 2.73 -10.57 16.27
C VAL A 247 3.32 -11.46 15.17
N ASP A 248 4.59 -11.84 15.26
CA ASP A 248 5.25 -12.69 14.26
C ASP A 248 4.67 -14.11 14.35
N ARG A 249 4.44 -14.62 15.56
CA ARG A 249 3.77 -15.91 15.81
C ARG A 249 2.31 -15.88 15.34
N ILE A 250 1.57 -14.82 15.67
CA ILE A 250 0.18 -14.64 15.23
C ILE A 250 0.10 -14.61 13.70
N LEU A 251 1.03 -13.91 13.04
CA LEU A 251 1.08 -13.87 11.59
C LEU A 251 1.32 -15.28 11.02
N ASP A 252 2.25 -16.05 11.58
CA ASP A 252 2.53 -17.42 11.16
C ASP A 252 1.30 -18.33 11.26
N GLU A 253 0.60 -18.32 12.40
CA GLU A 253 -0.64 -19.06 12.59
C GLU A 253 -1.73 -18.59 11.60
N CYS A 254 -1.85 -17.28 11.35
CA CYS A 254 -2.78 -16.74 10.37
C CYS A 254 -2.43 -17.13 8.92
N ILE A 255 -1.15 -17.31 8.58
CA ILE A 255 -0.73 -17.81 7.25
C ILE A 255 -1.32 -19.19 7.04
N TRP A 256 -1.13 -20.08 8.01
CA TRP A 256 -1.61 -21.45 7.94
C TRP A 256 -3.14 -21.50 7.87
N ILE A 257 -3.86 -20.73 8.71
CA ILE A 257 -5.33 -20.66 8.69
C ILE A 257 -5.85 -20.19 7.32
N ALA A 258 -5.24 -19.13 6.77
CA ALA A 258 -5.66 -18.61 5.47
C ALA A 258 -5.36 -19.59 4.32
N PHE A 259 -4.22 -20.27 4.38
CA PHE A 259 -3.87 -21.31 3.41
C PHE A 259 -4.88 -22.45 3.43
N GLU A 260 -5.20 -22.98 4.61
CA GLU A 260 -6.17 -24.07 4.75
C GLU A 260 -7.57 -23.63 4.30
N ALA A 261 -7.99 -22.40 4.62
CA ALA A 261 -9.24 -21.82 4.14
C ALA A 261 -9.32 -21.69 2.61
N THR A 262 -8.18 -21.56 1.92
CA THR A 262 -8.13 -21.55 0.45
C THR A 262 -8.02 -22.94 -0.18
N ARG A 263 -7.50 -23.92 0.57
CA ARG A 263 -7.26 -25.30 0.09
C ARG A 263 -8.52 -26.15 0.13
N GLN A 264 -9.36 -25.98 1.16
CA GLN A 264 -10.57 -26.78 1.30
C GLN A 264 -11.63 -26.35 0.27
N PRO A 265 -12.11 -27.27 -0.60
CA PRO A 265 -13.22 -26.97 -1.50
C PRO A 265 -14.48 -26.68 -0.69
N ARG A 266 -15.40 -25.91 -1.30
CA ARG A 266 -16.70 -25.54 -0.72
C ARG A 266 -17.34 -26.77 -0.05
N PRO A 267 -17.80 -26.70 1.21
CA PRO A 267 -18.70 -27.73 1.70
C PRO A 267 -19.86 -27.79 0.70
N ILE A 268 -20.07 -28.97 0.12
CA ILE A 268 -21.19 -29.21 -0.78
C ILE A 268 -22.42 -29.06 0.12
N ASP A 269 -23.24 -28.06 -0.16
CA ASP A 269 -24.48 -27.83 0.58
C ASP A 269 -25.26 -29.16 0.62
N SER A 270 -25.41 -29.72 1.82
CA SER A 270 -26.40 -30.77 2.05
C SER A 270 -27.75 -30.08 1.95
N SER A 271 -28.47 -30.42 0.87
CA SER A 271 -29.82 -29.94 0.56
C SER A 271 -30.82 -30.25 1.66
#